data_AF-A0A943HET0-F1
#
_entry.id   AF-A0A943HET0-F1
#
_cell.length_a   1.000
_cell.length_b   1.000
_cell.length_c   1.000
_cell.angle_alpha   90.00
_cell.angle_beta   90.00
_cell.angle_gamma   90.00
#
_symmetry.space_group_name_H-M   'P 1'
#
loop_
_entity.id
_entity.type
_entity.pdbx_description
1 polymer ?
#
loop_
_entity_poly.entity_id
_entity_poly.type
_entity_poly.pdbx_seq_one_letter_code
_entity_poly.pdbx_strand_id
1 'polypeptide(L)'
;MKQFACKSCGSVDLFTKDKGGNTMLYCSDCGVYQQNLGKNDKLLFEEYKKSLEPVKKIADNIQAMESILNYDGSTVAELNNLIVAEKARLEFVNNSFQRGIIKGLEMALKLMEGK
;
A
#
# COMPACT_ATOMS: atom_id res chain seq x y z
N MET A 1 -7.44 -29.12 3.09
CA MET A 1 -8.47 -28.08 2.90
C MET A 1 -8.79 -27.94 1.42
N LYS A 2 -10.07 -27.77 1.05
CA LYS A 2 -10.48 -27.43 -0.31
C LYS A 2 -10.17 -25.95 -0.55
N GLN A 3 -9.53 -25.62 -1.67
CA GLN A 3 -9.29 -24.24 -2.08
C GLN A 3 -10.37 -23.81 -3.07
N PHE A 4 -10.79 -22.55 -2.99
CA PHE A 4 -11.74 -21.96 -3.92
C PHE A 4 -11.08 -20.74 -4.58
N ALA A 5 -11.08 -20.71 -5.91
CA ALA A 5 -10.55 -19.59 -6.68
C ALA A 5 -11.40 -19.38 -7.94
N CYS A 6 -11.40 -18.16 -8.45
CA CYS A 6 -12.06 -17.80 -9.69
C CYS A 6 -11.35 -18.46 -10.86
N LYS A 7 -12.11 -19.18 -11.69
CA LYS A 7 -11.58 -19.82 -12.90
C LYS A 7 -11.19 -18.83 -14.00
N SER A 8 -11.70 -17.60 -13.94
CA SER A 8 -11.46 -16.57 -14.96
C SER A 8 -10.24 -15.71 -14.65
N CYS A 9 -10.08 -15.25 -13.40
CA CYS A 9 -9.01 -14.32 -13.02
C CYS A 9 -8.06 -14.86 -11.94
N GLY A 10 -8.32 -16.05 -11.39
CA GLY A 10 -7.51 -16.64 -10.32
C GLY A 10 -7.74 -16.07 -8.92
N SER A 11 -8.59 -15.04 -8.77
CA SER A 11 -8.87 -14.44 -7.47
C SER A 11 -9.46 -15.44 -6.47
N VAL A 12 -9.04 -15.31 -5.22
CA VAL A 12 -9.57 -16.07 -4.07
C VAL A 12 -10.69 -15.34 -3.34
N ASP A 13 -10.96 -14.07 -3.67
CA ASP A 13 -12.08 -13.33 -3.08
C ASP A 13 -13.37 -13.68 -3.84
N LEU A 14 -14.16 -14.51 -3.18
CA LEU A 14 -15.41 -15.05 -3.70
C LEU A 14 -16.53 -14.77 -2.71
N PHE A 15 -17.74 -14.63 -3.22
CA PHE A 15 -18.93 -14.42 -2.40
C PHE A 15 -20.09 -15.30 -2.87
N THR A 16 -20.98 -15.60 -1.94
CA THR A 16 -22.19 -16.38 -2.19
C THR A 16 -23.40 -15.47 -2.32
N LYS A 17 -24.33 -15.85 -3.19
CA LYS A 17 -25.64 -15.21 -3.32
C LYS A 17 -26.72 -16.28 -3.40
N ASP A 18 -27.70 -16.19 -2.51
CA ASP A 18 -28.85 -17.08 -2.52
C ASP A 18 -29.89 -16.58 -3.55
N LYS A 19 -30.41 -17.50 -4.37
CA LYS A 19 -31.53 -17.23 -5.29
C LYS A 19 -32.41 -18.47 -5.36
N GLY A 20 -33.58 -18.38 -4.72
CA GLY A 20 -34.43 -19.54 -4.49
C GLY A 20 -33.74 -20.54 -3.56
N GLY A 21 -33.82 -21.84 -3.88
CA GLY A 21 -33.17 -22.92 -3.11
C GLY A 21 -31.68 -23.13 -3.40
N ASN A 22 -31.07 -22.29 -4.23
CA ASN A 22 -29.68 -22.42 -4.67
C ASN A 22 -28.79 -21.36 -4.02
N THR A 23 -27.58 -21.77 -3.61
CA THR A 23 -26.51 -20.87 -3.15
C THR A 23 -25.44 -20.77 -4.24
N MET A 24 -25.44 -19.68 -4.99
CA MET A 24 -24.52 -19.49 -6.11
C MET A 24 -23.23 -18.81 -5.66
N LEU A 25 -22.09 -19.26 -6.18
CA LEU A 25 -20.76 -18.71 -5.90
C LEU A 25 -20.31 -17.80 -7.06
N TYR A 26 -19.84 -16.60 -6.72
CA TYR A 26 -19.35 -15.58 -7.65
C TYR A 26 -17.98 -15.08 -7.22
N CYS A 27 -17.22 -14.53 -8.16
CA CYS A 27 -15.98 -13.81 -7.87
C CYS A 27 -16.26 -12.33 -7.58
N SER A 28 -15.66 -11.80 -6.51
CA SER A 28 -15.79 -10.38 -6.16
C SER A 28 -15.10 -9.47 -7.17
N ASP A 29 -13.94 -9.87 -7.68
CA ASP A 29 -13.10 -8.99 -8.53
C ASP A 29 -13.63 -8.87 -9.95
N CYS A 30 -14.10 -9.96 -10.55
CA CYS A 30 -14.57 -9.97 -11.94
C CYS A 30 -16.08 -10.23 -12.10
N GLY A 31 -16.80 -10.51 -11.02
CA GLY A 31 -18.25 -10.76 -11.04
C GLY A 31 -18.68 -12.09 -11.67
N VAL A 32 -17.74 -12.90 -12.19
CA VAL A 32 -18.05 -14.13 -12.92
C VAL A 32 -18.64 -15.18 -11.99
N TYR A 33 -19.75 -15.78 -12.41
CA TYR A 33 -20.34 -16.95 -11.76
C TYR A 33 -19.40 -18.16 -11.85
N GLN A 34 -19.18 -18.83 -10.72
CA GLN A 34 -18.27 -19.98 -10.64
C GLN A 34 -19.02 -21.32 -10.65
N GLN A 35 -19.98 -21.50 -9.74
CA GLN A 35 -20.76 -22.72 -9.57
C GLN A 35 -21.89 -22.54 -8.55
N ASN A 36 -22.82 -23.50 -8.49
CA ASN A 36 -23.80 -23.63 -7.42
C ASN A 36 -23.20 -24.49 -6.29
N LEU A 37 -23.42 -24.10 -5.04
CA LEU A 37 -22.91 -24.80 -3.87
C LEU A 37 -24.00 -25.66 -3.25
N GLY A 38 -23.76 -26.98 -3.22
CA GLY A 38 -24.54 -27.90 -2.40
C GLY A 38 -24.24 -27.70 -0.91
N LYS A 39 -24.99 -28.42 -0.05
CA LYS A 39 -24.87 -28.29 1.42
C LYS A 39 -23.44 -28.46 1.94
N ASN A 40 -22.72 -29.49 1.47
CA ASN A 40 -21.35 -29.77 1.90
C ASN A 40 -20.36 -28.73 1.36
N ASP A 41 -20.52 -28.30 0.11
CA ASP A 41 -19.64 -27.29 -0.48
C ASP A 41 -19.81 -25.92 0.17
N LYS A 42 -21.04 -25.57 0.57
CA LYS A 42 -21.31 -24.36 1.35
C LYS A 42 -20.54 -24.39 2.67
N LEU A 43 -20.57 -25.51 3.40
CA LEU A 43 -19.82 -25.65 4.65
C LEU A 43 -18.30 -25.52 4.44
N LEU A 44 -17.76 -26.20 3.41
CA LEU A 44 -16.35 -26.10 3.07
C LEU A 44 -15.93 -24.68 2.66
N PHE A 45 -16.81 -23.96 1.97
CA PHE A 45 -16.57 -22.58 1.56
C PHE A 45 -16.54 -21.63 2.76
N GLU A 46 -17.46 -21.77 3.72
CA GLU A 46 -17.43 -20.97 4.95
C GLU A 46 -16.15 -21.20 5.76
N GLU A 47 -15.72 -22.46 5.86
CA GLU A 47 -14.46 -22.78 6.55
C GLU A 47 -13.24 -22.22 5.80
N TYR A 48 -13.27 -22.26 4.47
CA TYR A 48 -12.27 -21.61 3.63
C TYR A 48 -12.23 -20.10 3.87
N LYS A 49 -13.38 -19.40 3.90
CA LYS A 49 -13.42 -17.96 4.19
C LYS A 49 -12.82 -17.62 5.56
N LYS A 50 -13.15 -18.38 6.60
CA LYS A 50 -12.55 -18.18 7.93
C LYS A 50 -11.03 -18.32 7.90
N SER A 51 -10.50 -19.24 7.12
CA SER A 51 -9.06 -19.42 6.98
C SER A 51 -8.35 -18.25 6.28
N LEU A 52 -9.09 -17.42 5.52
CA LEU A 52 -8.57 -16.23 4.86
C LEU A 52 -8.58 -14.98 5.76
N GLU A 53 -9.31 -14.98 6.87
CA GLU A 53 -9.39 -13.83 7.80
C GLU A 53 -8.01 -13.36 8.31
N PRO A 54 -7.06 -14.23 8.69
CA PRO A 54 -5.73 -13.79 9.09
C PRO A 54 -4.97 -13.10 7.95
N VAL A 55 -5.16 -13.57 6.70
CA VAL A 55 -4.52 -12.99 5.52
C VAL A 55 -5.08 -11.61 5.21
N LYS A 56 -6.42 -11.42 5.34
CA LYS A 56 -7.06 -10.10 5.20
C LYS A 56 -6.50 -9.09 6.20
N LYS A 57 -6.37 -9.48 7.48
CA LYS A 57 -5.77 -8.62 8.51
C LYS A 57 -4.33 -8.23 8.19
N ILE A 58 -3.53 -9.14 7.63
CA ILE A 58 -2.17 -8.82 7.20
C ILE A 58 -2.19 -7.80 6.07
N ALA A 59 -3.07 -7.97 5.07
CA ALA A 59 -3.22 -7.02 3.97
C ALA A 59 -3.65 -5.63 4.46
N ASP A 60 -4.64 -5.54 5.36
CA ASP A 60 -5.11 -4.29 5.95
C ASP A 60 -3.98 -3.58 6.73
N ASN A 61 -3.19 -4.35 7.49
CA ASN A 61 -2.05 -3.83 8.24
C ASN A 61 -0.94 -3.34 7.30
N ILE A 62 -0.66 -4.04 6.20
CA ILE A 62 0.30 -3.59 5.18
C ILE A 62 -0.17 -2.26 4.59
N GLN A 63 -1.44 -2.13 4.23
CA GLN A 63 -1.97 -0.89 3.66
C GLN A 63 -1.93 0.28 4.67
N ALA A 64 -2.18 0.01 5.95
CA ALA A 64 -2.01 1.00 7.01
C ALA A 64 -0.53 1.39 7.19
N MET A 65 0.39 0.42 7.13
CA MET A 65 1.83 0.68 7.17
C MET A 65 2.30 1.51 5.97
N GLU A 66 1.84 1.19 4.76
CA GLU A 66 2.13 1.97 3.54
C GLU A 66 1.62 3.40 3.68
N SER A 67 0.47 3.62 4.30
CA SER A 67 -0.05 4.97 4.53
C SER A 67 0.81 5.79 5.51
N ILE A 68 1.44 5.14 6.48
CA ILE A 68 2.40 5.76 7.42
C ILE A 68 3.75 6.00 6.74
N LEU A 69 4.17 5.08 5.87
CA LEU A 69 5.45 5.11 5.15
C LEU A 69 5.39 5.92 3.85
N ASN A 70 4.20 6.31 3.37
CA ASN A 70 3.98 7.22 2.24
C ASN A 70 4.38 8.65 2.62
N TYR A 71 5.67 8.79 2.86
CA TYR A 71 6.43 10.01 2.75
C TYR A 71 6.48 10.38 1.25
N ASP A 72 5.54 11.18 0.80
CA ASP A 72 5.34 11.58 -0.62
C ASP A 72 6.47 12.47 -1.18
N GLY A 73 7.58 12.61 -0.45
CA GLY A 73 8.69 13.49 -0.81
C GLY A 73 8.37 14.98 -0.73
N SER A 74 7.13 15.39 -0.40
CA SER A 74 6.76 16.80 -0.31
C SER A 74 7.53 17.51 0.82
N THR A 75 7.72 16.82 1.94
CA THR A 75 8.53 17.29 3.07
C THR A 75 10.03 17.37 2.71
N VAL A 76 10.58 16.46 1.88
CA VAL A 76 11.96 16.60 1.34
C VAL A 76 12.04 17.81 0.43
N ALA A 77 11.05 18.00 -0.44
CA ALA A 77 11.02 19.13 -1.36
C ALA A 77 10.93 20.46 -0.60
N GLU A 78 10.12 20.54 0.45
CA GLU A 78 10.04 21.70 1.34
C GLU A 78 11.36 21.95 2.09
N LEU A 79 11.98 20.91 2.65
CA LEU A 79 13.30 21.00 3.28
C LEU A 79 14.39 21.48 2.31
N ASN A 80 14.41 20.96 1.09
CA ASN A 80 15.32 21.38 0.03
C ASN A 80 15.14 22.86 -0.30
N ASN A 81 13.89 23.30 -0.47
CA ASN A 81 13.58 24.70 -0.77
C ASN A 81 14.04 25.64 0.36
N LEU A 82 13.83 25.25 1.63
CA LEU A 82 14.30 26.03 2.78
C LEU A 82 15.83 26.09 2.85
N ILE A 83 16.52 24.99 2.56
CA ILE A 83 17.99 24.93 2.53
C ILE A 83 18.56 25.82 1.43
N VAL A 84 17.98 25.77 0.22
CA VAL A 84 18.39 26.62 -0.90
C VAL A 84 18.19 28.10 -0.56
N ALA A 85 17.07 28.46 0.04
CA ALA A 85 16.79 29.84 0.44
C ALA A 85 17.79 30.36 1.50
N GLU A 86 18.10 29.56 2.52
CA GLU A 86 19.05 29.95 3.57
C GLU A 86 20.49 30.02 3.04
N LYS A 87 20.88 29.11 2.14
CA LYS A 87 22.18 29.19 1.44
C LYS A 87 22.32 30.53 0.70
N ALA A 88 21.33 30.90 -0.10
CA ALA A 88 21.33 32.15 -0.85
C ALA A 88 21.41 33.39 0.07
N ARG A 89 20.74 33.36 1.23
CA ARG A 89 20.81 34.43 2.24
C ARG A 89 22.22 34.58 2.82
N LEU A 90 22.89 33.47 3.09
CA LEU A 90 24.22 33.46 3.70
C LEU A 90 25.34 33.85 2.72
N GLU A 91 25.16 33.67 1.41
CA GLU A 91 26.11 34.10 0.38
C GLU A 91 26.29 35.63 0.32
N PHE A 92 25.33 36.42 0.83
CA PHE A 92 25.40 37.88 0.86
C PHE A 92 26.25 38.48 1.99
N VAL A 93 26.75 37.68 2.93
CA VAL A 93 27.55 38.17 4.06
C VAL A 93 28.91 37.45 4.04
N ASN A 94 29.97 38.21 3.77
CA ASN A 94 31.27 37.63 3.43
C ASN A 94 32.17 37.48 4.68
N ASN A 95 31.86 36.50 5.54
CA ASN A 95 32.74 36.11 6.65
C ASN A 95 33.09 34.61 6.64
N SER A 96 34.12 34.22 7.39
CA SER A 96 34.65 32.85 7.42
C SER A 96 33.69 31.83 8.03
N PHE A 97 32.84 32.24 8.97
CA PHE A 97 31.85 31.38 9.62
C PHE A 97 30.75 30.94 8.64
N GLN A 98 30.24 31.86 7.83
CA GLN A 98 29.16 31.58 6.87
C GLN A 98 29.61 30.69 5.71
N ARG A 99 30.87 30.82 5.27
CA ARG A 99 31.48 29.88 4.30
C ARG A 99 31.50 28.44 4.82
N GLY A 100 31.64 28.25 6.13
CA GLY A 100 31.54 26.94 6.78
C GLY A 100 30.12 26.37 6.73
N ILE A 101 29.12 27.19 7.06
CA ILE A 101 27.69 26.79 7.01
C ILE A 101 27.28 26.41 5.58
N ILE A 102 27.65 27.22 4.57
CA ILE A 102 27.33 26.97 3.16
C ILE A 102 27.85 25.60 2.71
N LYS A 103 29.10 25.25 3.04
CA LYS A 103 29.67 23.94 2.70
C LYS A 103 28.90 22.78 3.35
N GLY A 104 28.44 22.96 4.58
CA GLY A 104 27.60 21.97 5.27
C GLY A 104 26.27 21.75 4.57
N LEU A 105 25.61 22.82 4.13
CA LEU A 105 24.35 22.77 3.38
C LEU A 105 24.54 22.11 2.00
N GLU A 106 25.64 22.40 1.30
CA GLU A 106 25.98 21.75 0.03
C GLU A 106 26.18 20.25 0.17
N MET A 107 26.82 19.82 1.27
CA MET A 107 27.02 18.41 1.56
C MET A 107 25.70 17.71 1.89
N ALA A 108 24.80 18.37 2.64
CA ALA A 108 23.47 17.86 2.91
C ALA A 108 22.63 17.70 1.63
N LEU A 109 22.67 18.68 0.72
CA LEU A 109 21.98 18.60 -0.58
C LEU A 109 22.46 17.41 -1.42
N LYS A 110 23.77 17.20 -1.53
CA LYS A 110 24.34 16.05 -2.28
C LYS A 110 23.93 14.70 -1.72
N LEU A 111 23.76 14.60 -0.39
CA LEU A 111 23.28 13.37 0.26
C LEU A 111 21.79 13.10 -0.04
N MET A 112 21.02 14.13 -0.38
CA MET A 112 19.61 13.99 -0.75
C MET A 112 19.41 13.67 -2.24
N GLU A 113 20.34 14.04 -3.13
CA GLU A 113 20.31 13.72 -4.57
C GLU A 113 20.65 12.25 -4.90
N GLY A 114 21.26 11.51 -3.96
CA GLY A 114 21.73 10.13 -4.15
C GLY A 114 20.81 9.03 -3.63
N LYS A 115 19.53 9.33 -3.35
CA LYS A 115 18.51 8.37 -2.91
C LYS A 115 17.36 8.29 -3.89
#